data_AF-A0A938TPJ2-F1
#
_entry.id   AF-A0A938TPJ2-F1
#
_cell.length_a   1.000
_cell.length_b   1.000
_cell.length_c   1.000
_cell.angle_alpha   90.00
_cell.angle_beta   90.00
_cell.angle_gamma   90.00
#
_symmetry.space_group_name_H-M   'P 1'
#
loop_
_entity.id
_entity.type
_entity.pdbx_description
1 polymer ?
#
loop_
_entity_poly.entity_id
_entity_poly.type
_entity_poly.pdbx_seq_one_letter_code
_entity_poly.pdbx_strand_id
1 'polypeptide(L)'
;MTHMQKSRRDLLRATIGLGAAGALKGAWASALPEPTPTHEIGPFNPVIRSLEADADLTLLEGHAQRAEGRVIHLMGRVLNAQGEPVPGAKIEIWQANTKGRYAHPVDRSLAPIRSTR
;
A
#
# COMPACT_ATOMS: atom_id res chain seq x y z
N MET A 1 -29.92 59.33 8.17
CA MET A 1 -28.78 58.84 7.35
C MET A 1 -27.60 58.63 8.27
N THR A 2 -27.38 57.40 8.76
CA THR A 2 -26.30 57.10 9.71
C THR A 2 -25.11 56.55 8.93
N HIS A 3 -24.02 57.30 8.89
CA HIS A 3 -22.83 56.96 8.11
C HIS A 3 -22.05 55.85 8.84
N MET A 4 -22.15 54.61 8.36
CA MET A 4 -21.38 53.46 8.86
C MET A 4 -19.91 53.65 8.51
N GLN A 5 -19.10 54.17 9.43
CA GLN A 5 -17.65 54.26 9.27
C GLN A 5 -17.03 52.87 9.46
N LYS A 6 -16.71 52.18 8.35
CA LYS A 6 -15.92 50.95 8.38
C LYS A 6 -14.51 51.28 8.83
N SER A 7 -14.09 50.69 9.96
CA SER A 7 -12.77 50.97 10.56
C SER A 7 -11.69 50.17 9.85
N ARG A 8 -10.47 50.73 9.75
CA ARG A 8 -9.26 50.05 9.23
C ARG A 8 -9.01 48.69 9.91
N ARG A 9 -9.51 48.52 11.15
CA ARG A 9 -9.47 47.26 11.92
C ARG A 9 -10.40 46.18 11.35
N ASP A 10 -11.53 46.56 10.77
CA ASP A 10 -12.44 45.61 10.13
C ASP A 10 -11.86 45.11 8.80
N LEU A 11 -11.12 45.97 8.10
CA LEU A 11 -10.38 45.60 6.89
C LEU A 11 -9.23 44.63 7.21
N LEU A 12 -8.49 44.86 8.30
CA LEU A 12 -7.42 43.96 8.76
C LEU A 12 -7.95 42.59 9.22
N ARG A 13 -9.16 42.53 9.80
CA ARG A 13 -9.80 41.26 10.16
C ARG A 13 -10.22 40.45 8.93
N ALA A 14 -10.70 41.12 7.87
CA ALA A 14 -11.09 40.47 6.63
C ALA A 14 -9.89 39.85 5.87
N THR A 15 -8.71 40.46 5.92
CA THR A 15 -7.52 39.95 5.23
C THR A 15 -6.87 38.75 5.94
N ILE A 16 -6.87 38.72 7.27
CA ILE A 16 -6.37 37.56 8.03
C ILE A 16 -7.27 36.33 7.80
N GLY A 17 -8.59 36.50 7.75
CA GLY A 17 -9.54 35.41 7.51
C GLY A 17 -9.37 34.76 6.13
N LEU A 18 -9.12 35.55 5.08
CA LEU A 18 -8.89 35.04 3.73
C LEU A 18 -7.55 34.29 3.61
N GLY A 19 -6.49 34.82 4.23
CA GLY A 19 -5.16 34.19 4.21
C GLY A 19 -5.13 32.83 4.93
N ALA A 20 -5.82 32.72 6.07
CA ALA A 20 -5.90 31.48 6.82
C ALA A 20 -6.68 30.38 6.07
N ALA A 21 -7.77 30.73 5.37
CA ALA A 21 -8.54 29.77 4.57
C ALA A 21 -7.76 29.24 3.35
N GLY A 22 -6.93 30.07 2.72
CA GLY A 22 -6.06 29.65 1.62
C GLY A 22 -4.91 28.75 2.06
N ALA A 23 -4.30 29.06 3.21
CA ALA A 23 -3.20 28.27 3.78
C ALA A 23 -3.63 26.85 4.19
N LEU A 24 -4.87 26.68 4.65
CA LEU A 24 -5.41 25.36 5.02
C LEU A 24 -5.66 24.44 3.81
N LYS A 25 -5.77 24.95 2.58
CA LYS A 25 -5.83 24.10 1.37
C LYS A 25 -4.45 23.65 0.90
N GLY A 26 -3.44 24.52 1.01
CA GLY A 26 -2.07 24.22 0.57
C GLY A 26 -1.30 23.27 1.49
N ALA A 27 -1.65 23.22 2.77
CA ALA A 27 -0.96 22.39 3.77
C ALA A 27 -1.27 20.87 3.67
N TRP A 28 -2.13 20.45 2.75
CA TRP A 28 -2.46 19.03 2.48
C TRP A 28 -1.96 18.55 1.12
N ALA A 29 -1.18 19.38 0.43
CA ALA A 29 -0.41 18.93 -0.72
C ALA A 29 0.72 18.01 -0.21
N SER A 30 0.34 16.78 0.14
CA SER A 30 1.27 15.67 0.30
C SER A 30 2.03 15.57 -1.02
N ALA A 31 3.36 15.52 -0.97
CA ALA A 31 4.14 15.19 -2.16
C ALA A 31 3.51 13.94 -2.79
N LEU A 32 3.16 14.02 -4.08
CA LEU A 32 2.59 12.87 -4.78
C LEU A 32 3.52 11.68 -4.56
N PRO A 33 3.00 10.50 -4.21
CA PRO A 33 3.82 9.31 -4.09
C PRO A 33 4.63 9.14 -5.37
N GLU A 34 5.91 8.82 -5.24
CA GLU A 34 6.68 8.42 -6.41
C GLU A 34 5.97 7.21 -7.04
N PRO A 35 5.71 7.23 -8.36
CA PRO A 35 5.06 6.11 -9.02
C PRO A 35 5.83 4.81 -8.74
N THR A 36 5.11 3.74 -8.41
CA THR A 36 5.72 2.42 -8.29
C THR A 36 6.42 2.08 -9.61
N PRO A 37 7.71 1.69 -9.60
CA PRO A 37 8.41 1.33 -10.82
C PRO A 37 7.68 0.22 -11.58
N THR A 38 7.73 0.26 -12.92
CA THR A 38 7.23 -0.84 -13.75
C THR A 38 8.01 -2.12 -13.42
N HIS A 39 7.31 -3.22 -13.25
CA HIS A 39 7.91 -4.53 -12.98
C HIS A 39 7.38 -5.55 -13.99
N GLU A 40 8.27 -6.38 -14.53
CA GLU A 40 7.87 -7.56 -15.31
C GLU A 40 7.42 -8.67 -14.37
N ILE A 41 6.46 -9.49 -14.79
CA ILE A 41 6.04 -10.66 -14.00
C ILE A 41 7.24 -11.60 -13.94
N GLY A 42 7.93 -11.65 -12.80
CA GLY A 42 9.13 -12.45 -12.60
C GLY A 42 8.91 -13.95 -12.86
N PRO A 43 9.99 -14.73 -13.02
CA PRO A 43 9.96 -16.08 -13.58
C PRO A 43 9.29 -17.16 -12.71
N PHE A 44 8.82 -16.80 -11.51
CA PHE A 44 8.30 -17.73 -10.50
C PHE A 44 6.86 -17.43 -10.10
N ASN A 45 6.07 -16.84 -11.01
CA ASN A 45 4.65 -16.73 -10.79
C ASN A 45 4.02 -18.13 -10.62
N PRO A 46 3.01 -18.30 -9.75
CA PRO A 46 2.45 -19.62 -9.47
C PRO A 46 1.92 -20.30 -10.74
N VAL A 47 2.42 -21.50 -11.04
CA VAL A 47 1.91 -22.35 -12.15
C VAL A 47 0.52 -22.89 -11.79
N ILE A 48 0.35 -23.28 -10.53
CA ILE A 48 -0.94 -23.66 -9.97
C ILE A 48 -1.38 -22.50 -9.10
N ARG A 49 -2.47 -21.84 -9.50
CA ARG A 49 -3.12 -20.84 -8.64
C ARG A 49 -3.84 -21.62 -7.55
N SER A 50 -3.55 -21.29 -6.29
CA SER A 50 -4.39 -21.78 -5.20
C SER A 50 -5.82 -21.28 -5.46
N LEU A 51 -6.80 -22.17 -5.26
CA LEU A 51 -8.22 -21.79 -5.30
C LEU A 51 -8.57 -20.85 -4.14
N GLU A 52 -7.75 -20.85 -3.10
CA GLU A 52 -7.84 -19.95 -1.95
C GLU A 52 -7.15 -18.63 -2.25
N ALA A 53 -7.95 -17.56 -2.24
CA ALA A 53 -7.49 -16.18 -2.28
C ALA A 53 -7.48 -15.59 -0.85
N ASP A 54 -6.79 -16.25 0.09
CA ASP A 54 -6.56 -15.72 1.43
C ASP A 54 -5.28 -14.85 1.47
N ALA A 55 -5.30 -13.83 2.34
CA ALA A 55 -4.17 -12.97 2.66
C ALA A 55 -3.23 -13.55 3.74
N ASP A 56 -3.57 -14.66 4.40
CA ASP A 56 -2.69 -15.35 5.36
C ASP A 56 -1.81 -16.43 4.69
N LEU A 57 -0.60 -16.05 4.30
CA LEU A 57 0.41 -16.99 3.76
C LEU A 57 1.09 -17.88 4.82
N THR A 58 0.73 -17.74 6.10
CA THR A 58 1.34 -18.53 7.18
C THR A 58 0.62 -19.86 7.39
N LEU A 59 -0.62 -19.98 6.94
CA LEU A 59 -1.42 -21.19 7.04
C LEU A 59 -1.75 -21.67 5.61
N LEU A 60 -1.63 -22.97 5.38
CA LEU A 60 -2.08 -23.59 4.14
C LEU A 60 -3.18 -24.60 4.48
N GLU A 61 -4.27 -24.62 3.72
CA GLU A 61 -5.31 -25.63 3.90
C GLU A 61 -4.72 -27.05 3.82
N GLY A 62 -5.29 -27.94 4.63
CA GLY A 62 -4.82 -29.31 4.78
C GLY A 62 -3.50 -29.48 5.57
N HIS A 63 -2.92 -28.39 6.08
CA HIS A 63 -1.70 -28.47 6.91
C HIS A 63 -2.00 -28.12 8.37
N ALA A 64 -1.54 -28.98 9.29
CA ALA A 64 -1.74 -28.80 10.73
C ALA A 64 -0.77 -27.78 11.37
N GLN A 65 0.30 -27.41 10.67
CA GLN A 65 1.34 -26.52 11.19
C GLN A 65 1.45 -25.24 10.35
N ARG A 66 1.77 -24.15 11.05
CA ARG A 66 2.09 -22.85 10.46
C ARG A 66 3.45 -22.90 9.73
N ALA A 67 3.56 -22.16 8.64
CA ALA A 67 4.79 -22.03 7.87
C ALA A 67 5.95 -21.56 8.76
N GLU A 68 7.14 -22.13 8.51
CA GLU A 68 8.36 -21.72 9.20
C GLU A 68 8.88 -20.37 8.70
N GLY A 69 9.48 -19.62 9.62
CA GLY A 69 10.10 -18.32 9.35
C GLY A 69 9.61 -17.24 10.31
N ARG A 70 10.01 -16.01 10.03
CA ARG A 70 9.52 -14.84 10.75
C ARG A 70 8.16 -14.43 10.19
N VAL A 71 7.15 -14.42 11.05
CA VAL A 71 5.83 -13.86 10.70
C VAL A 71 5.96 -12.35 10.53
N ILE A 72 5.44 -11.83 9.41
CA ILE A 72 5.35 -10.41 9.10
C ILE A 72 3.92 -10.07 8.70
N HIS A 73 3.49 -8.84 8.99
CA HIS A 73 2.24 -8.29 8.48
C HIS A 73 2.56 -7.29 7.37
N LEU A 74 2.01 -7.52 6.18
CA LEU A 74 2.16 -6.63 5.03
C LEU A 74 0.88 -5.80 4.89
N MET A 75 0.99 -4.48 4.97
CA MET A 75 -0.14 -3.55 4.88
C MET A 75 0.22 -2.36 3.98
N GLY A 76 -0.76 -1.84 3.25
CA GLY A 76 -0.55 -0.71 2.34
C GLY A 76 -1.84 -0.20 1.71
N ARG A 77 -1.71 0.80 0.82
CA ARG A 77 -2.80 1.34 0.00
C ARG A 77 -2.37 1.32 -1.46
N VAL A 78 -3.30 0.95 -2.34
CA VAL A 78 -3.11 1.10 -3.79
C VAL A 78 -3.59 2.49 -4.17
N LEU A 79 -2.69 3.29 -4.77
CA LEU A 79 -2.97 4.65 -5.20
C LEU A 79 -2.76 4.76 -6.71
N ASN A 80 -3.52 5.65 -7.36
CA ASN A 80 -3.24 6.05 -8.74
C ASN A 80 -2.12 7.11 -8.78
N ALA A 81 -1.73 7.56 -9.98
CA ALA A 81 -0.68 8.57 -10.16
C ALA A 81 -1.04 9.96 -9.57
N GLN A 82 -2.30 10.20 -9.24
CA GLN A 82 -2.81 11.41 -8.60
C GLN A 82 -2.83 11.27 -7.06
N GLY A 83 -2.39 10.13 -6.52
CA GLY A 83 -2.39 9.85 -5.08
C GLY A 83 -3.76 9.43 -4.53
N GLU A 84 -4.73 9.17 -5.39
CA GLU A 84 -6.09 8.78 -4.99
C GLU A 84 -6.17 7.26 -4.78
N PRO A 85 -6.90 6.78 -3.74
CA PRO A 85 -7.09 5.34 -3.53
C PRO A 85 -7.77 4.65 -4.71
N VAL A 86 -7.31 3.43 -5.03
CA VAL A 86 -7.94 2.55 -6.02
C VAL A 86 -8.76 1.47 -5.29
N PRO A 87 -10.07 1.68 -5.08
CA PRO A 87 -10.92 0.68 -4.43
C PRO A 87 -11.11 -0.55 -5.32
N GLY A 88 -11.19 -1.73 -4.70
CA GLY A 88 -11.41 -2.99 -5.43
C GLY A 88 -10.22 -3.48 -6.26
N ALA A 89 -9.04 -2.86 -6.10
CA ALA A 89 -7.82 -3.35 -6.73
C ALA A 89 -7.54 -4.81 -6.31
N LYS A 90 -7.29 -5.68 -7.30
CA LYS A 90 -6.85 -7.05 -7.05
C LYS A 90 -5.34 -7.05 -6.79
N ILE A 91 -4.94 -7.59 -5.65
CA ILE A 91 -3.54 -7.75 -5.27
C ILE A 91 -3.23 -9.24 -5.24
N GLU A 92 -2.24 -9.67 -6.01
CA GLU A 92 -1.69 -11.02 -5.97
C GLU A 92 -0.22 -10.93 -5.57
N ILE A 93 0.19 -11.71 -4.56
CA ILE A 93 1.58 -11.80 -4.11
C ILE A 93 2.02 -13.26 -4.12
N TRP A 94 3.30 -13.48 -4.43
CA TRP A 94 3.96 -14.78 -4.32
C TRP A 94 5.34 -14.55 -3.70
N GLN A 95 5.82 -15.54 -2.95
CA GLN A 95 7.09 -15.44 -2.23
C GLN A 95 7.84 -16.77 -2.24
N ALA A 96 9.14 -16.71 -1.99
CA ALA A 96 9.91 -17.87 -1.58
C ALA A 96 9.64 -18.21 -0.11
N ASN A 97 9.98 -19.44 0.30
CA ASN A 97 9.97 -19.82 1.72
C ASN A 97 11.15 -19.20 2.50
N THR A 98 11.22 -19.46 3.82
CA THR A 98 12.30 -18.94 4.70
C THR A 98 13.72 -19.38 4.30
N LYS A 99 13.88 -20.33 3.37
CA LYS A 99 15.16 -20.81 2.83
C LYS A 99 15.43 -20.27 1.41
N GLY A 100 14.58 -19.38 0.89
CA GLY A 100 14.71 -18.83 -0.45
C GLY A 100 14.26 -19.78 -1.58
N ARG A 101 13.48 -20.83 -1.27
CA ARG A 101 12.92 -21.74 -2.29
C ARG A 101 11.51 -21.32 -2.67
N TYR A 102 11.25 -21.12 -3.96
CA TYR A 102 9.92 -20.97 -4.54
C TYR A 102 9.28 -22.35 -4.80
N ALA A 103 7.96 -22.43 -4.60
CA ALA A 103 7.13 -23.56 -5.01
C ALA A 103 6.91 -23.55 -6.53
N HIS A 104 7.99 -23.58 -7.31
CA HIS A 104 7.95 -23.43 -8.76
C HIS A 104 8.81 -24.50 -9.45
N PRO A 105 8.32 -25.16 -10.53
CA PRO A 105 9.04 -26.25 -11.19
C PRO A 105 10.43 -25.86 -11.73
N VAL A 106 10.61 -24.59 -12.14
CA VAL A 106 11.88 -24.10 -12.70
C VAL A 106 12.84 -23.54 -11.66
N ASP A 107 12.45 -23.48 -10.38
CA ASP A 107 13.37 -23.09 -9.32
C ASP A 107 14.39 -24.21 -9.05
N ARG A 108 15.66 -23.94 -9.39
CA ARG A 108 16.79 -24.88 -9.29
C ARG A 108 17.47 -24.87 -7.92
N SER A 109 17.00 -24.08 -6.96
CA SER A 109 17.55 -24.07 -5.61
C SER A 109 17.53 -25.47 -5.00
N LEU A 110 18.60 -25.84 -4.27
CA LEU A 110 18.66 -27.11 -3.54
C LEU A 110 17.99 -27.03 -2.16
N ALA A 111 17.54 -25.84 -1.77
CA ALA A 111 16.83 -25.65 -0.52
C ALA A 111 15.52 -26.45 -0.50
N PRO A 112 15.15 -27.02 0.65
CA PRO A 112 13.95 -27.82 0.76
C PRO A 112 12.71 -26.94 0.58
N ILE A 113 11.70 -27.46 -0.12
CA ILE A 113 10.44 -26.74 -0.31
C ILE A 113 9.60 -26.73 0.97
N ARG A 114 9.59 -27.86 1.68
CA ARG A 114 9.01 -28.00 3.00
C ARG A 114 10.11 -27.85 4.03
N SER A 115 9.89 -26.97 4.99
CA SER A 115 10.73 -26.96 6.17
C SER A 115 10.20 -28.06 7.09
N THR A 116 11.02 -29.09 7.33
CA THR A 116 10.70 -30.19 8.23
C THR A 116 10.97 -29.73 9.65
N ARG A 117 9.94 -29.76 10.50
CA ARG A 117 10.10 -29.69 11.95
C ARG A 117 9.89 -31.07 12.55
#